data_AF-A0A1G1MCZ3-F1
#
_entry.id   AF-A0A1G1MCZ3-F1
#
_cell.length_a   1.000
_cell.length_b   1.000
_cell.length_c   1.000
_cell.angle_alpha   90.00
_cell.angle_beta   90.00
_cell.angle_gamma   90.00
#
_symmetry.space_group_name_H-M   'P 1'
#
loop_
_entity.id
_entity.type
_entity.pdbx_description
1 polymer ?
#
loop_
_entity_poly.entity_id
_entity_poly.type
_entity_poly.pdbx_seq_one_letter_code
_entity_poly.pdbx_strand_id
1 'polypeptide(L)' 'MKYKCQICNREIDDFASLAHIKTEEYLLELIRRDHPEWHESKQTCHKCVDYYRQLIKDGEI' A
#
# COMPACT_ATOMS: atom_id res chain seq x y z
N MET A 1 15.15 12.93 8.48
CA MET A 1 14.19 13.11 7.37
C MET A 1 12.82 12.63 7.86
N LYS A 2 11.76 12.78 7.07
CA LYS A 2 10.45 12.17 7.36
C LYS A 2 9.99 11.53 6.07
N TYR A 3 9.60 10.27 6.11
CA TYR A 3 9.07 9.57 4.94
C TYR A 3 7.59 9.93 4.77
N LYS A 4 7.21 10.39 3.59
CA LYS A 4 5.81 10.65 3.26
C LYS A 4 5.24 9.46 2.48
N CYS A 5 4.34 8.72 3.13
CA CYS A 5 3.68 7.57 2.54
C CYS A 5 2.82 7.99 1.32
N GLN A 6 2.91 7.24 0.22
CA GLN A 6 2.18 7.54 -1.04
C GLN A 6 0.76 6.93 -1.09
N ILE A 7 0.40 6.12 -0.08
CA ILE A 7 -0.92 5.51 0.08
C ILE A 7 -1.79 6.36 1.00
N CYS A 8 -1.33 6.60 2.23
CA CYS A 8 -2.08 7.33 3.25
C CYS A 8 -1.70 8.82 3.38
N ASN A 9 -0.67 9.28 2.65
CA ASN A 9 -0.21 10.68 2.64
C ASN A 9 0.27 11.20 4.02
N ARG A 10 0.46 10.32 5.02
CA ARG A 10 0.94 10.66 6.36
C ARG A 10 2.46 10.80 6.40
N GLU A 11 2.95 11.63 7.33
CA GLU A 11 4.37 11.67 7.68
C GLU A 11 4.70 10.52 8.63
N ILE A 12 5.66 9.69 8.24
CA ILE A 12 6.17 8.57 9.01
C ILE A 12 7.56 8.93 9.52
N ASP A 13 7.79 8.66 10.81
CA ASP A 13 9.09 8.81 11.43
C ASP A 13 10.14 7.93 10.71
N ASP A 14 11.36 8.45 10.56
CA ASP A 14 12.43 7.73 9.85
C ASP A 14 12.71 6.36 10.46
N PHE A 15 12.63 6.21 11.79
CA PHE A 15 12.85 4.93 12.46
C PHE A 15 11.80 3.88 12.06
N ALA A 16 10.56 4.32 11.84
CA ALA A 16 9.45 3.46 11.43
C ALA A 16 9.32 3.31 9.91
N SER A 17 9.99 4.16 9.12
CA SER A 17 9.81 4.25 7.66
C SER A 17 10.06 2.93 6.94
N LEU A 18 11.14 2.21 7.29
CA LEU A 18 11.48 0.94 6.67
C LEU A 18 10.43 -0.14 6.96
N ALA A 19 9.99 -0.23 8.22
CA ALA A 19 8.94 -1.16 8.62
C ALA A 19 7.62 -0.84 7.91
N HIS A 20 7.27 0.45 7.84
CA HIS A 20 6.08 0.92 7.13
C HIS A 20 6.09 0.49 5.66
N ILE A 21 7.17 0.78 4.94
CA ILE A 21 7.32 0.40 3.51
C ILE A 21 7.20 -1.11 3.33
N LYS A 22 7.85 -1.91 4.19
CA LYS A 22 7.79 -3.38 4.10
C LYS A 22 6.40 -3.93 4.37
N THR A 23 5.67 -3.34 5.32
CA THR A 23 4.27 -3.70 5.57
C THR A 23 3.38 -3.33 4.38
N GLU A 24 3.57 -2.17 3.77
CA GLU A 24 2.82 -1.76 2.57
C GLU A 24 3.06 -2.70 1.39
N GLU A 25 4.33 -3.09 1.14
CA GLU A 25 4.68 -4.08 0.12
C GLU A 25 3.97 -5.41 0.37
N TYR A 26 4.00 -5.91 1.62
CA TYR A 26 3.34 -7.15 2.01
C TYR A 26 1.81 -7.10 1.82
N LEU A 27 1.16 -6.00 2.21
CA LEU A 27 -0.28 -5.83 2.02
C LEU A 27 -0.67 -5.81 0.53
N LEU A 28 0.11 -5.14 -0.31
CA LEU A 28 -0.10 -5.14 -1.76
C LEU A 28 0.06 -6.53 -2.37
N GLU A 29 1.02 -7.34 -1.88
CA GLU A 29 1.16 -8.74 -2.31
C GLU A 29 -0.05 -9.59 -1.91
N LEU A 30 -0.60 -9.40 -0.71
CA LEU A 30 -1.81 -10.10 -0.28
C LEU A 30 -3.02 -9.74 -1.14
N ILE A 31 -3.27 -8.45 -1.35
CA ILE A 31 -4.36 -7.96 -2.23
C ILE A 31 -4.22 -8.55 -3.63
N ARG A 32 -3.01 -8.60 -4.16
CA ARG A 32 -2.73 -9.18 -5.49
C ARG A 32 -3.02 -10.68 -5.57
N ARG A 33 -2.79 -11.42 -4.47
CA ARG A 33 -3.11 -12.86 -4.38
C ARG A 33 -4.61 -13.10 -4.27
N ASP A 34 -5.31 -12.24 -3.54
CA ASP A 34 -6.77 -12.32 -3.38
C ASP A 34 -7.52 -11.90 -4.65
N HIS A 35 -6.92 -11.04 -5.47
CA HIS A 35 -7.49 -10.54 -6.73
C HIS A 35 -6.62 -10.87 -7.96
N PRO A 36 -6.50 -12.16 -8.33
CA PRO A 36 -5.68 -12.58 -9.47
C PRO A 36 -6.16 -11.99 -10.81
N GLU A 37 -7.41 -11.56 -10.92
CA GLU A 37 -7.97 -10.91 -12.11
C GLU A 37 -7.52 -9.45 -12.29
N TRP A 38 -6.92 -8.83 -11.26
CA TRP A 38 -6.36 -7.47 -11.34
C TRP A 38 -4.93 -7.44 -11.87
N HIS A 39 -4.40 -8.60 -12.23
CA HIS A 39 -3.04 -8.77 -12.68
C HIS A 39 -2.86 -8.20 -14.10
N GLU A 40 -2.63 -6.89 -14.20
CA GLU A 40 -2.20 -6.27 -15.45
C GLU A 40 -0.77 -6.73 -15.77
N SER A 41 -0.59 -7.22 -16.98
CA SER A 41 0.68 -7.71 -17.50
C SER A 41 1.78 -6.64 -17.35
N LYS A 42 2.59 -6.79 -16.29
CA LYS A 42 3.89 -6.15 -15.95
C LYS A 42 3.86 -5.34 -14.66
N GLN A 43 4.52 -5.91 -13.65
CA GLN A 43 5.10 -5.30 -12.44
C GLN A 43 4.16 -4.54 -11.47
N THR A 44 3.26 -3.68 -11.93
CA THR A 44 2.47 -2.79 -11.07
C THR A 44 0.98 -3.08 -11.20
N CYS A 45 0.32 -3.43 -10.10
CA CYS A 45 -1.13 -3.61 -10.04
C CYS A 45 -1.79 -2.30 -9.59
N HIS A 46 -2.23 -1.46 -10.54
CA HIS A 46 -2.89 -0.18 -10.22
C HIS A 46 -4.14 -0.38 -9.36
N LYS A 47 -4.97 -1.36 -9.70
CA LYS A 47 -6.18 -1.71 -8.94
C LYS A 47 -5.88 -2.09 -7.49
N CYS A 48 -4.78 -2.79 -7.24
CA CYS A 48 -4.38 -3.18 -5.89
C CYS A 48 -4.03 -1.95 -5.04
N VAL A 49 -3.34 -0.97 -5.64
CA VAL A 49 -2.98 0.29 -4.97
C VAL A 49 -4.21 1.13 -4.68
N ASP A 50 -5.12 1.27 -5.64
CA ASP A 50 -6.35 2.04 -5.45
C ASP A 50 -7.29 1.39 -4.43
N TYR A 51 -7.41 0.07 -4.45
CA TYR A 51 -8.15 -0.68 -3.44
C TYR A 51 -7.54 -0.49 -2.05
N TYR A 52 -6.22 -0.58 -1.92
CA TYR A 52 -5.55 -0.37 -0.64
C TYR A 52 -5.77 1.06 -0.10
N ARG A 53 -5.69 2.08 -0.97
CA ARG A 53 -6.02 3.46 -0.59
C ARG A 53 -7.46 3.60 -0.07
N GLN A 54 -8.40 2.91 -0.68
CA GLN A 54 -9.80 2.93 -0.25
C GLN A 54 -9.97 2.27 1.12
N LEU A 55 -9.34 1.10 1.34
CA LEU A 55 -9.37 0.41 2.64
C LEU A 55 -8.83 1.27 3.78
N ILE A 56 -7.74 2.00 3.53
CA ILE A 56 -7.18 2.92 4.54
C ILE A 56 -8.15 4.05 4.86
N LYS A 57 -8.77 4.66 3.84
CA LYS A 57 -9.78 5.73 4.04
C LYS A 57 -10.99 5.23 4.81
N ASP A 58 -11.46 4.02 4.51
CA ASP A 58 -12.65 3.44 5.13
C ASP A 58 -12.36 2.95 6.57
N GLY A 59 -11.10 2.61 6.86
CA GLY A 59 -10.65 2.19 8.19
C GLY A 59 -10.21 3.34 9.12
N GLU A 60 -10.12 4.58 8.62
CA GLU A 60 -9.94 5.77 9.45
C GLU A 60 -11.25 6.10 10.20
N ILE A 61 -11.40 5.54 11.40
CA ILE A 61 -12.42 5.92 12.41
C ILE A 61 -11.99 7.20 13.13
#